data_AF-A0A0K0DL16-F1
#
_entry.id   AF-A0A0K0DL16-F1
#
_cell.length_a   1.000
_cell.length_b   1.000
_cell.length_c   1.000
_cell.angle_alpha   90.00
_cell.angle_beta   90.00
_cell.angle_gamma   90.00
#
_symmetry.space_group_name_H-M   'P 1'
#
loop_
_entity.id
_entity.type
_entity.pdbx_description
1 polymer ?
#
loop_
_entity_poly.entity_id
_entity_poly.type
_entity_poly.pdbx_seq_one_letter_code
_entity_poly.pdbx_strand_id
1 'polypeptide(L)'
;MFRSGLHDSRLVFLPIETSMLMYDCARSQIFATAQQIRIHNSHDLRIHAGVRAAIIIESCTDISMAPYRYSCVEVPDGNAWMRPNDFDWFAEGQSPNWMVAPESEWETCVIRAVV
;
A
#
# COMPACT_ATOMS: atom_id res chain seq x y z
N MET A 1 -10.09 -4.32 -8.27
CA MET A 1 -8.96 -5.27 -8.40
C MET A 1 -8.90 -6.15 -7.15
N PHE A 2 -8.81 -7.48 -7.29
CA PHE A 2 -8.73 -8.41 -6.15
C PHE A 2 -7.45 -9.26 -6.23
N ARG A 3 -6.76 -9.45 -5.10
CA ARG A 3 -5.57 -10.29 -4.96
C ARG A 3 -5.56 -11.01 -3.61
N SER A 4 -5.17 -12.28 -3.61
CA SER A 4 -5.05 -13.11 -2.41
C SER A 4 -3.80 -14.00 -2.45
N GLY A 5 -3.23 -14.36 -1.29
CA GLY A 5 -2.16 -15.36 -1.19
C GLY A 5 -0.83 -14.91 -1.80
N LEU A 6 -0.51 -13.62 -1.72
CA LEU A 6 0.74 -13.08 -2.26
C LEU A 6 1.84 -13.16 -1.20
N HIS A 7 2.89 -13.92 -1.48
CA HIS A 7 4.00 -14.09 -0.56
C HIS A 7 5.33 -13.84 -1.26
N ASP A 8 6.29 -13.24 -0.55
CA ASP A 8 7.69 -13.10 -1.01
C ASP A 8 7.80 -12.46 -2.40
N SER A 9 6.97 -11.45 -2.66
CA SER A 9 6.72 -10.92 -4.00
C SER A 9 6.85 -9.41 -4.06
N ARG A 10 7.23 -8.91 -5.25
CA ARG A 10 7.18 -7.49 -5.61
C ARG A 10 6.15 -7.28 -6.71
N LEU A 11 5.09 -6.54 -6.41
CA LEU A 11 4.00 -6.27 -7.35
C LEU A 11 3.91 -4.79 -7.68
N VAL A 12 3.68 -4.49 -8.94
CA VAL A 12 3.50 -3.14 -9.45
C VAL A 12 2.19 -3.10 -10.22
N PHE A 13 1.27 -2.27 -9.75
CA PHE A 13 -0.01 -2.04 -10.39
C PHE A 13 0.01 -0.66 -11.04
N LEU A 14 -0.28 -0.64 -12.35
CA LEU A 14 -0.67 0.59 -13.03
C LEU A 14 -1.94 1.17 -12.38
N PRO A 15 -2.25 2.45 -12.59
CA PRO A 15 -3.39 3.11 -11.97
C PRO A 15 -4.68 2.30 -12.01
N ILE A 16 -5.25 2.10 -10.82
CA ILE A 16 -6.53 1.45 -10.63
C ILE A 16 -7.59 2.54 -10.48
N GLU A 17 -8.61 2.52 -11.34
CA GLU A 17 -9.64 3.56 -11.36
C GLU A 17 -10.55 3.52 -10.11
N THR A 18 -10.85 2.31 -9.63
CA THR A 18 -11.75 2.10 -8.50
C THR A 18 -10.98 1.63 -7.28
N SER A 19 -11.21 0.41 -6.81
CA SER A 19 -10.65 -0.11 -5.57
C SER A 19 -9.68 -1.27 -5.79
N MET A 20 -8.74 -1.40 -4.86
CA MET A 20 -7.89 -2.57 -4.71
C MET A 20 -8.23 -3.27 -3.39
N LEU A 21 -8.43 -4.58 -3.45
CA LEU A 21 -8.68 -5.44 -2.30
C LEU A 21 -7.60 -6.53 -2.25
N MET A 22 -6.95 -6.64 -1.10
CA MET A 22 -5.87 -7.59 -0.83
C MET A 22 -6.20 -8.42 0.40
N TYR A 23 -5.97 -9.73 0.30
CA TYR A 23 -6.18 -10.68 1.39
C TYR A 23 -4.96 -11.58 1.53
N ASP A 24 -4.63 -11.99 2.75
CA ASP A 24 -3.69 -13.09 3.00
C ASP A 24 -2.34 -12.88 2.28
N CYS A 25 -1.78 -11.69 2.42
CA CYS A 25 -0.51 -11.31 1.80
C CYS A 25 0.58 -11.22 2.86
N ALA A 26 1.80 -11.66 2.53
CA ALA A 26 2.94 -11.60 3.44
C ALA A 26 4.27 -11.28 2.76
N ARG A 27 5.21 -10.67 3.50
CA ARG A 27 6.61 -10.46 3.08
C ARG A 27 6.73 -9.91 1.67
N SER A 28 5.92 -8.91 1.35
CA SER A 28 5.74 -8.45 -0.03
C SER A 28 5.78 -6.94 -0.14
N GLN A 29 6.24 -6.48 -1.30
CA GLN A 29 6.31 -5.08 -1.64
C GLN A 29 5.30 -4.76 -2.75
N ILE A 30 4.42 -3.81 -2.51
CA ILE A 30 3.28 -3.51 -3.37
C ILE A 30 3.32 -2.04 -3.77
N PHE A 31 3.38 -1.77 -5.06
CA PHE A 31 3.21 -0.44 -5.64
C PHE A 31 1.81 -0.35 -6.24
N ALA A 32 0.95 0.49 -5.69
CA ALA A 32 -0.39 0.69 -6.22
C ALA A 32 -0.90 2.12 -6.06
N THR A 33 -1.71 2.57 -7.02
CA THR A 33 -2.53 3.76 -6.86
C THR A 33 -3.97 3.46 -7.21
N ALA A 34 -4.91 3.92 -6.38
CA ALA A 34 -6.33 3.59 -6.48
C ALA A 34 -7.23 4.68 -5.88
N GLN A 35 -8.55 4.54 -6.00
CA GLN A 35 -9.47 5.35 -5.20
C GLN A 35 -9.42 4.89 -3.74
N GLN A 36 -9.53 3.58 -3.53
CA GLN A 36 -9.47 2.94 -2.21
C GLN A 36 -8.56 1.71 -2.28
N ILE A 37 -7.75 1.50 -1.23
CA ILE A 37 -7.00 0.25 -1.03
C ILE A 37 -7.47 -0.36 0.28
N ARG A 38 -7.82 -1.64 0.26
CA ARG A 38 -8.26 -2.42 1.42
C ARG A 38 -7.39 -3.66 1.56
N ILE A 39 -6.85 -3.88 2.74
CA ILE A 39 -5.92 -4.98 3.03
C ILE A 39 -6.43 -5.72 4.26
N HIS A 40 -6.53 -7.04 4.16
CA HIS A 40 -7.06 -7.88 5.24
C HIS A 40 -6.12 -9.05 5.51
N ASN A 41 -6.02 -9.48 6.78
CA ASN A 41 -5.28 -10.67 7.21
C ASN A 41 -3.87 -10.76 6.61
N SER A 42 -3.08 -9.69 6.71
CA SER A 42 -1.81 -9.57 6.01
C SER A 42 -0.72 -9.00 6.91
N HIS A 43 0.53 -9.39 6.69
CA HIS A 43 1.62 -8.94 7.56
C HIS A 43 2.94 -8.75 6.82
N ASP A 44 3.85 -7.95 7.38
CA ASP A 44 5.16 -7.68 6.79
C ASP A 44 5.03 -7.22 5.32
N LEU A 45 4.29 -6.12 5.14
CA LEU A 45 4.04 -5.54 3.82
C LEU A 45 4.65 -4.15 3.73
N ARG A 46 5.35 -3.90 2.62
CA ARG A 46 5.77 -2.55 2.21
C ARG A 46 4.85 -2.04 1.12
N ILE A 47 3.99 -1.09 1.47
CA ILE A 47 2.96 -0.54 0.60
C ILE A 47 3.40 0.84 0.11
N HIS A 48 3.74 0.93 -1.18
CA HIS A 48 3.94 2.17 -1.89
C HIS A 48 2.60 2.61 -2.50
N ALA A 49 1.91 3.54 -1.85
CA ALA A 49 0.54 3.89 -2.17
C ALA A 49 0.34 5.36 -2.56
N GLY A 50 -0.59 5.57 -3.48
CA GLY A 50 -1.31 6.82 -3.69
C GLY A 50 -2.79 6.53 -3.69
N VAL A 51 -3.58 7.25 -2.90
CA VAL A 51 -5.04 7.04 -2.86
C VAL A 51 -5.80 8.35 -2.96
N ARG A 52 -6.91 8.32 -3.70
CA ARG A 52 -7.83 9.47 -3.78
C ARG A 52 -8.74 9.60 -2.56
N ALA A 53 -9.01 8.50 -1.87
CA ALA A 53 -9.89 8.49 -0.70
C ALA A 53 -9.19 7.93 0.55
N ALA A 54 -8.90 6.63 0.58
CA ALA A 54 -8.41 5.99 1.81
C ALA A 54 -7.65 4.69 1.55
N ILE A 55 -6.78 4.36 2.51
CA ILE A 55 -6.29 3.00 2.75
C ILE A 55 -6.99 2.49 4.01
N ILE A 56 -7.46 1.26 3.98
CA ILE A 56 -8.04 0.57 5.14
C ILE A 56 -7.27 -0.72 5.34
N ILE A 57 -6.82 -0.98 6.56
CA ILE A 57 -6.23 -2.25 6.97
C ILE A 57 -7.10 -2.90 8.04
N GLU A 58 -7.20 -4.22 8.03
CA GLU A 58 -7.93 -5.00 9.03
C GLU A 58 -7.17 -6.30 9.29
N SER A 59 -6.99 -6.66 10.56
CA SER A 59 -6.24 -7.84 11.00
C SER A 59 -4.86 -7.90 10.33
N CYS A 60 -4.16 -6.77 10.30
CA CYS A 60 -2.84 -6.63 9.70
C CYS A 60 -1.78 -6.27 10.75
N THR A 61 -0.52 -6.62 10.50
CA THR A 61 0.63 -6.23 11.35
C THR A 61 1.85 -5.89 10.49
N ASP A 62 2.79 -5.11 11.02
CA ASP A 62 4.05 -4.76 10.34
C ASP A 62 3.85 -4.20 8.92
N ILE A 63 2.93 -3.24 8.78
CA ILE A 63 2.66 -2.57 7.51
C ILE A 63 3.44 -1.26 7.42
N SER A 64 4.30 -1.11 6.41
CA SER A 64 5.02 0.14 6.14
C SER A 64 4.44 0.86 4.93
N MET A 65 4.16 2.16 5.09
CA MET A 65 3.58 3.01 4.05
C MET A 65 4.64 3.93 3.45
N ALA A 66 4.69 4.01 2.12
CA ALA A 66 5.55 4.91 1.37
C ALA A 66 4.76 5.52 0.20
N PRO A 67 5.20 6.65 -0.39
CA PRO A 67 4.50 7.21 -1.54
C PRO A 67 4.65 6.28 -2.76
N TYR A 68 3.56 6.09 -3.50
CA TYR A 68 3.63 5.50 -4.82
C TYR A 68 4.40 6.42 -5.77
N ARG A 69 5.48 5.90 -6.36
CA ARG A 69 6.32 6.62 -7.32
C ARG A 69 6.59 5.72 -8.52
N TYR A 70 6.09 6.11 -9.69
CA TYR A 70 6.29 5.39 -10.94
C TYR A 70 6.52 6.40 -12.07
N SER A 71 7.61 6.21 -12.83
CA SER A 71 8.22 7.27 -13.67
C SER A 71 7.37 7.78 -14.84
N CYS A 72 6.23 7.18 -15.14
CA CYS A 72 5.35 7.58 -16.24
C CYS A 72 3.87 7.60 -15.87
N VAL A 73 3.54 7.73 -14.59
CA VAL A 73 2.16 7.75 -14.10
C VAL A 73 1.95 8.95 -13.20
N GLU A 74 0.88 9.71 -13.47
CA GLU A 74 0.39 10.73 -12.55
C GLU A 74 -0.14 10.07 -11.27
N VAL A 75 0.35 10.56 -10.13
CA VAL A 75 -0.03 10.07 -8.82
C VAL A 75 -1.09 11.02 -8.27
N PRO A 76 -2.17 10.53 -7.64
CA PRO A 76 -3.14 11.38 -7.00
C PRO A 76 -2.48 12.34 -6.01
N ASP A 77 -2.83 13.62 -6.08
CA ASP A 77 -2.40 14.61 -5.11
C ASP A 77 -2.94 14.28 -3.71
N GLY A 78 -2.10 14.51 -2.70
CA GLY A 78 -2.48 14.41 -1.29
C GLY A 78 -1.68 13.39 -0.48
N ASN A 79 -2.07 13.29 0.80
CA ASN A 79 -1.36 12.53 1.82
C ASN A 79 -2.25 11.49 2.52
N ALA A 80 -3.38 11.12 1.91
CA ALA A 80 -4.30 10.14 2.50
C ALA A 80 -3.65 8.76 2.73
N TRP A 81 -2.66 8.41 1.92
CA TRP A 81 -1.86 7.19 2.12
C TRP A 81 -1.04 7.19 3.42
N MET A 82 -0.73 8.37 4.00
CA MET A 82 0.01 8.50 5.26
C MET A 82 -0.86 8.26 6.50
N ARG A 83 -2.17 8.12 6.32
CA ARG A 83 -3.16 7.97 7.40
C ARG A 83 -4.12 6.82 7.10
N PRO A 84 -3.61 5.58 6.94
CA PRO A 84 -4.48 4.42 6.77
C PRO A 84 -5.38 4.26 7.98
N ASN A 85 -6.63 3.87 7.73
CA ASN A 85 -7.57 3.51 8.77
C ASN A 85 -7.32 2.06 9.18
N ASP A 86 -6.88 1.83 10.41
CA ASP A 86 -6.78 0.49 10.99
C ASP A 86 -8.10 0.13 11.65
N PHE A 87 -8.85 -0.77 11.00
CA PHE A 87 -10.22 -1.11 11.38
C PHE A 87 -10.30 -1.82 12.75
N ASP A 88 -9.26 -2.56 13.13
CA ASP A 88 -9.23 -3.32 14.38
C ASP A 88 -8.63 -2.51 15.54
N TRP A 89 -8.20 -1.26 15.29
CA TRP A 89 -7.60 -0.41 16.30
C TRP A 89 -8.63 0.54 16.94
N PHE A 90 -9.11 0.17 18.12
CA PHE A 90 -10.11 0.92 18.88
C PHE A 90 -9.52 1.86 19.95
N ALA A 91 -8.20 1.86 20.12
CA ALA A 91 -7.54 2.66 21.15
C ALA A 91 -7.15 4.06 20.64
N GLU A 92 -6.84 4.96 21.57
CA GLU A 92 -6.37 6.30 21.24
C GLU A 92 -4.94 6.27 20.69
N GLY A 93 -4.63 7.21 19.79
CA GLY A 93 -3.30 7.38 19.21
C GLY A 93 -3.04 6.50 17.98
N GLN A 94 -1.76 6.37 17.65
CA GLN A 94 -1.28 5.67 16.46
C GLN A 94 -1.37 4.15 16.66
N SER A 95 -2.00 3.43 15.72
CA SER A 95 -1.96 1.97 15.70
C SER A 95 -0.52 1.47 15.54
N PRO A 96 -0.10 0.43 16.30
CA PRO A 96 1.22 -0.18 16.15
C PRO A 96 1.34 -1.05 14.89
N ASN A 97 0.23 -1.38 14.23
CA ASN A 97 0.21 -2.29 13.09
C ASN A 97 0.74 -1.68 11.81
N TRP A 98 0.91 -0.35 11.78
CA TRP A 98 1.42 0.35 10.62
C TRP A 98 2.25 1.57 10.99
N MET A 99 3.15 1.93 10.09
CA MET A 99 3.93 3.16 10.16
C MET A 99 4.15 3.75 8.77
N VAL A 100 4.41 5.06 8.71
CA VAL A 100 4.99 5.67 7.52
C VAL A 100 6.49 5.38 7.52
N ALA A 101 6.98 4.76 6.45
CA ALA A 101 8.40 4.49 6.28
C ALA A 101 9.19 5.81 6.20
N PRO A 102 10.41 5.87 6.75
CA PRO A 102 11.25 7.05 6.64
C PRO A 102 11.59 7.34 5.17
N GLU A 103 11.85 8.61 4.84
CA GLU A 103 12.09 9.02 3.45
C GLU A 103 13.28 8.31 2.80
N SER A 104 14.28 7.92 3.59
CA SER A 104 15.43 7.13 3.14
C SER A 104 15.07 5.74 2.58
N GLU A 105 13.90 5.22 2.93
CA GLU A 105 13.38 3.94 2.46
C GLU A 105 12.35 4.10 1.32
N TRP A 106 12.07 5.32 0.88
CA TRP A 106 11.13 5.54 -0.22
C TRP A 106 11.74 5.16 -1.56
N GLU A 107 11.06 4.27 -2.28
CA GLU A 107 11.51 3.75 -3.56
C GLU A 107 10.65 4.30 -4.72
N THR A 108 11.31 4.57 -5.85
CA THR A 108 10.64 4.79 -7.13
C THR A 108 10.70 3.51 -7.94
N CYS A 109 9.55 3.01 -8.36
CA CYS A 109 9.50 1.86 -9.26
C CYS A 109 9.80 2.31 -10.69
N VAL A 110 10.79 1.65 -11.32
CA VAL A 110 11.17 1.83 -12.72
C VAL A 110 11.12 0.47 -13.39
N ILE A 111 10.15 0.23 -14.26
CA ILE A 111 10.18 -0.96 -15.13
C ILE A 111 11.05 -0.58 -16.32
N ARG A 112 12.28 -1.11 -16.36
CA ARG A 112 13.12 -1.04 -17.55
C ARG A 112 12.54 -2.04 -18.55
N ALA A 113 11.99 -1.53 -19.65
CA ALA A 113 11.73 -2.37 -20.80
C ALA A 113 13.08 -2.95 -21.25
N VAL A 114 13.22 -4.27 -21.20
CA VAL A 114 14.34 -4.95 -21.85
C VAL A 114 14.00 -4.95 -23.33
N VAL A 115 14.67 -4.08 -24.08
CA VAL A 115 14.72 -4.11 -25.55
C VAL A 115 15.73 -5.14 -26.01
#